data_AF-A0A3D4PPS5-F1
#
_entry.id   AF-A0A3D4PPS5-F1
#
_cell.length_a   1.000
_cell.length_b   1.000
_cell.length_c   1.000
_cell.angle_alpha   90.00
_cell.angle_beta   90.00
_cell.angle_gamma   90.00
#
_symmetry.space_group_name_H-M   'P 1'
#
loop_
_entity.id
_entity.type
_entity.pdbx_description
1 polymer ?
#
loop_
_entity_poly.entity_id
_entity_poly.type
_entity_poly.pdbx_seq_one_letter_code
_entity_poly.pdbx_strand_id
1 'polypeptide(L)' 'MVTITSLAKDERSARIVLASTLEPDDALTGRLIAAVGAVETVRLLSTAAPLPTSVDAVEGGLWRQKAAPRLDAR' A
#
# COMPACT_ATOMS: atom_id res chain seq x y z
N MET A 1 16.71 9.86 -2.02
CA MET A 1 15.43 10.41 -1.52
C MET A 1 14.84 9.38 -0.59
N VAL A 2 14.46 9.76 0.63
CA VAL A 2 13.84 8.82 1.58
C VAL A 2 12.35 8.83 1.29
N THR A 3 11.79 7.68 0.90
CA THR A 3 10.34 7.53 0.73
C THR A 3 9.71 7.09 2.04
N ILE A 4 8.46 7.48 2.29
CA ILE A 4 7.73 7.09 3.52
C ILE A 4 7.60 5.56 3.65
N THR A 5 7.62 4.86 2.51
CA THR A 5 7.55 3.40 2.42
C THR A 5 8.79 2.69 2.97
N SER A 6 9.94 3.36 3.02
CA SER A 6 11.16 2.82 3.65
C SER A 6 11.04 2.62 5.17
N LEU A 7 10.01 3.22 5.79
CA LEU A 7 9.71 3.09 7.22
C LEU A 7 8.95 1.80 7.56
N ALA A 8 8.39 1.09 6.57
CA ALA A 8 7.59 -0.13 6.76
C ALA A 8 8.46 -1.37 7.07
N LYS A 9 9.27 -1.29 8.13
CA LYS A 9 10.19 -2.36 8.56
C LYS A 9 9.52 -3.46 9.38
N ASP A 10 8.34 -3.17 9.92
CA ASP A 10 7.53 -4.07 10.73
C ASP A 10 6.04 -3.78 10.50
N GLU A 11 5.19 -4.69 10.97
CA GLU A 11 3.74 -4.62 10.78
C GLU A 11 3.11 -3.35 11.35
N ARG A 12 3.58 -2.86 12.51
CA ARG A 12 3.04 -1.65 13.12
C ARG A 12 3.43 -0.43 12.30
N SER A 13 4.71 -0.31 11.97
CA SER A 13 5.23 0.80 11.16
C SER A 13 4.60 0.82 9.77
N ALA A 14 4.37 -0.35 9.16
CA ALA A 14 3.68 -0.46 7.88
C ALA A 14 2.23 0.02 7.93
N ARG A 15 1.46 -0.31 8.99
CA ARG A 15 0.09 0.21 9.16
C ARG A 15 0.07 1.73 9.33
N ILE A 16 1.07 2.30 9.99
CA ILE A 16 1.20 3.76 10.10
C ILE A 16 1.45 4.38 8.72
N VAL A 17 2.33 3.78 7.91
CA VAL A 17 2.58 4.22 6.53
C VAL A 17 1.31 4.11 5.67
N LEU A 18 0.57 3.01 5.76
CA LEU A 18 -0.68 2.85 5.00
C LEU A 18 -1.72 3.88 5.42
N ALA A 19 -1.88 4.11 6.73
CA ALA A 19 -2.82 5.11 7.25
C ALA A 19 -2.48 6.56 6.88
N SER A 20 -1.19 6.86 6.62
CA SER A 20 -0.77 8.20 6.18
C SER A 20 -0.82 8.40 4.66
N THR A 21 -0.91 7.31 3.88
CA THR A 21 -0.81 7.34 2.41
C THR A 21 -2.11 7.02 1.69
N LEU A 22 -3.04 6.34 2.35
CA LEU A 22 -4.32 5.92 1.77
C LEU A 22 -5.50 6.55 2.50
N GLU A 23 -6.62 6.63 1.80
CA GLU A 23 -7.87 7.11 2.40
C GLU A 23 -8.34 6.12 3.48
N PRO A 24 -8.93 6.63 4.58
CA PRO A 24 -9.60 5.77 5.55
C PRO A 24 -10.65 4.89 4.88
N ASP A 25 -10.82 3.67 5.40
CA ASP A 25 -11.81 2.69 4.93
C ASP A 25 -11.65 2.22 3.48
N ASP A 26 -10.42 2.29 2.92
CA ASP A 26 -10.13 1.67 1.63
C ASP A 26 -10.18 0.13 1.74
N ALA A 27 -11.28 -0.45 1.26
CA ALA A 27 -11.58 -1.88 1.40
C ALA A 27 -10.51 -2.79 0.76
N LEU A 28 -9.91 -2.39 -0.37
CA LEU A 28 -8.84 -3.17 -1.00
C LEU A 28 -7.60 -3.21 -0.12
N THR A 29 -7.25 -2.09 0.52
CA THR A 29 -6.15 -2.03 1.50
C THR A 29 -6.39 -2.99 2.66
N GLY A 30 -7.60 -3.00 3.23
CA GLY A 30 -7.97 -3.94 4.29
C GLY A 30 -7.84 -5.40 3.85
N ARG A 31 -8.32 -5.73 2.63
CA ARG A 31 -8.19 -7.08 2.05
C ARG A 31 -6.73 -7.48 1.83
N LEU A 32 -5.89 -6.58 1.35
CA LEU A 32 -4.46 -6.84 1.14
C LEU A 32 -3.73 -7.06 2.46
N ILE A 33 -3.98 -6.23 3.48
CA ILE A 33 -3.41 -6.44 4.82
C ILE A 33 -3.80 -7.81 5.38
N ALA A 34 -5.07 -8.21 5.22
CA ALA A 34 -5.54 -9.52 5.67
C ALA A 34 -4.93 -10.69 4.89
N ALA A 35 -4.67 -10.51 3.59
CA ALA A 35 -4.15 -11.57 2.72
C ALA A 35 -2.63 -11.74 2.79
N VAL A 36 -1.87 -10.65 2.87
CA VAL A 36 -0.40 -10.66 2.73
C VAL A 36 0.35 -9.94 3.85
N GLY A 37 -0.35 -9.29 4.78
CA GLY A 37 0.26 -8.48 5.83
C GLY A 37 0.51 -7.03 5.41
N ALA A 38 0.75 -6.15 6.39
CA ALA A 38 0.88 -4.72 6.14
C ALA A 38 2.21 -4.38 5.46
N VAL A 39 3.31 -5.04 5.84
CA VAL A 39 4.63 -4.80 5.23
C VAL A 39 4.58 -5.10 3.73
N GLU A 40 4.03 -6.25 3.36
CA GLU A 40 3.91 -6.64 1.96
C GLU A 40 2.94 -5.72 1.19
N THR A 41 1.86 -5.29 1.84
CA THR A 41 0.93 -4.30 1.25
C THR A 41 1.64 -2.99 0.90
N VAL A 42 2.55 -2.48 1.76
CA VAL A 42 3.38 -1.30 1.46
C VAL A 42 4.35 -1.57 0.30
N ARG A 43 4.92 -2.78 0.23
CA ARG A 43 5.80 -3.18 -0.89
C ARG A 43 5.03 -3.18 -2.21
N LEU A 44 3.79 -3.66 -2.22
CA LEU A 44 2.91 -3.70 -3.39
C LEU A 44 2.48 -2.29 -3.87
N LEU A 45 2.41 -1.31 -2.96
CA LEU A 45 2.24 0.11 -3.31
C LEU A 45 3.47 0.71 -3.99
N SER A 46 4.65 0.30 -3.53
CA SER A 46 5.95 0.88 -3.95
C SER A 46 6.54 0.20 -5.20
N THR A 47 5.90 -0.85 -5.71
CA THR A 47 6.43 -1.67 -6.81
C THR A 47 5.34 -2.00 -7.82
N ALA A 48 5.76 -2.34 -9.04
CA ALA A 48 4.88 -2.89 -10.07
C ALA A 48 4.65 -4.41 -9.91
N ALA A 49 4.89 -4.96 -8.72
CA ALA A 49 4.72 -6.39 -8.48
C ALA A 49 3.26 -6.83 -8.72
N PRO A 50 3.01 -8.06 -9.18
CA PRO A 50 1.65 -8.57 -9.32
C PRO A 50 0.91 -8.53 -7.98
N LEU A 51 -0.37 -8.11 -8.01
CA LEU A 51 -1.26 -8.22 -6.86
C LEU A 51 -1.79 -9.66 -6.75
N PRO A 52 -2.32 -10.06 -5.57
CA PRO A 52 -3.01 -11.34 -5.43
C PRO A 52 -4.08 -11.54 -6.50
N THR A 53 -4.27 -12.78 -6.97
CA THR A 53 -5.21 -13.11 -8.06
C THR A 53 -6.67 -12.78 -7.77
N SER A 54 -7.02 -12.51 -6.51
CA SER A 54 -8.34 -12.07 -6.06
C SER A 54 -8.58 -10.56 -6.24
N VAL A 55 -7.58 -9.80 -6.71
CA VAL A 55 -7.67 -8.35 -6.94
C VAL A 55 -7.81 -8.09 -8.44
N ASP A 56 -8.85 -7.36 -8.82
CA ASP A 56 -9.05 -6.93 -10.19
C ASP A 56 -7.94 -5.94 -10.63
N ALA A 57 -7.52 -6.03 -11.90
CA ALA A 57 -6.41 -5.22 -12.41
C ALA A 57 -6.72 -3.71 -12.42
N VAL A 58 -7.97 -3.33 -12.70
CA VAL A 58 -8.42 -1.93 -12.68
C VAL A 58 -8.49 -1.42 -11.25
N GLU A 59 -9.07 -2.22 -10.35
CA GLU A 59 -9.14 -1.89 -8.92
C GLU A 59 -7.73 -1.68 -8.33
N GLY A 60 -6.81 -2.60 -8.62
CA GLY A 60 -5.42 -2.53 -8.19
C GLY A 60 -4.65 -1.34 -8.76
N GLY A 61 -4.92 -0.99 -10.03
CA GLY A 61 -4.36 0.20 -10.67
C GLY A 61 -4.82 1.49 -9.99
N LEU A 62 -6.13 1.60 -9.73
CA LEU A 62 -6.70 2.75 -9.03
C LEU A 62 -6.17 2.89 -7.60
N TRP A 63 -6.02 1.78 -6.89
CA TRP A 63 -5.45 1.76 -5.54
C TRP A 63 -4.01 2.31 -5.50
N ARG A 64 -3.15 1.92 -6.45
CA ARG A 64 -1.81 2.50 -6.59
C ARG A 64 -1.84 3.99 -6.94
N GLN A 65 -2.74 4.38 -7.84
CA GLN A 65 -2.89 5.77 -8.27
C GLN A 65 -3.32 6.69 -7.12
N LYS A 66 -4.21 6.23 -6.24
CA LYS A 66 -4.65 6.98 -5.04
C LYS A 66 -3.49 7.25 -4.08
N ALA A 67 -2.57 6.29 -3.93
CA ALA A 67 -1.43 6.41 -3.01
C ALA A 67 -0.29 7.25 -3.59
N ALA A 68 -0.06 7.19 -4.90
CA ALA A 68 1.11 7.79 -5.57
C ALA A 68 1.47 9.23 -5.12
N PRO A 69 0.52 10.18 -4.98
CA PRO A 69 0.84 11.55 -4.57
C PRO A 69 1.45 11.67 -3.16
N ARG A 70 1.26 10.67 -2.30
CA ARG A 70 1.66 10.66 -0.87
C ARG A 70 2.89 9.79 -0.60
N LEU A 71 3.34 9.01 -1.59
CA LEU A 71 4.52 8.15 -1.46
C LEU A 71 5.82 8.95 -1.68
N ASP A 72 5.76 9.99 -2.50
CA ASP A 72 6.82 10.95 -2.72
C ASP A 72 6.68 12.11 -1.72
N ALA A 73 7.36 12.00 -0.58
CA ALA A 73 7.61 13.17 0.25
C ALA A 73 8.61 14.07 -0.49
N ARG A 74 8.10 15.13 -1.13
CA ARG A 74 8.94 16.24 -1.60
C ARG A 74 9.44 17.08 -0.44
#